data_AF-A0A2V6KF45-F1
#
_entry.id   AF-A0A2V6KF45-F1
#
_cell.length_a   1.000
_cell.length_b   1.000
_cell.length_c   1.000
_cell.angle_alpha   90.00
_cell.angle_beta   90.00
_cell.angle_gamma   90.00
#
_symmetry.space_group_name_H-M   'P 1'
#
loop_
_entity.id
_entity.type
_entity.pdbx_description
1 polymer ?
#
loop_
_entity_poly.entity_id
_entity_poly.type
_entity_poly.pdbx_seq_one_letter_code
_entity_poly.pdbx_strand_id
1 'polypeptide(L)'
;MALLFPIKLSDDDKLEALKRLDQFRKWSSLEEKRYCLVCSSIITGRDIQVIGGTRGMGPLRMICPSDGCHSIPMDWVRPTDEVLANMSILQSKPSNNGSEPT
;
A
#
# COMPACT_ATOMS: atom_id res chain seq x y z
N MET A 1 -16.15 4.13 -16.07
CA MET A 1 -15.50 3.56 -14.87
C MET A 1 -16.03 4.30 -13.66
N ALA A 2 -16.60 3.61 -12.67
CA ALA A 2 -17.04 4.28 -11.44
C ALA A 2 -15.81 4.74 -10.67
N LEU A 3 -15.76 6.02 -10.31
CA LEU A 3 -14.76 6.55 -9.39
C LEU A 3 -15.02 5.93 -8.02
N LEU A 4 -14.23 4.94 -7.65
CA LEU A 4 -14.28 4.34 -6.33
C LEU A 4 -13.44 5.20 -5.40
N PHE A 5 -14.08 5.89 -4.46
CA PHE A 5 -13.41 6.73 -3.49
C PHE A 5 -12.92 5.90 -2.30
N PRO A 6 -11.73 6.17 -1.75
CA PRO A 6 -11.28 5.59 -0.49
C PRO A 6 -12.27 5.89 0.63
N ILE A 7 -12.64 4.85 1.38
CA ILE A 7 -13.50 4.94 2.55
C ILE A 7 -12.62 5.36 3.73
N LYS A 8 -13.05 6.39 4.45
CA LYS A 8 -12.46 6.74 5.75
C LYS A 8 -13.01 5.81 6.81
N LEU A 9 -12.13 5.05 7.44
CA LEU A 9 -12.43 4.14 8.54
C LEU A 9 -11.68 4.62 9.79
N SER A 10 -12.20 4.29 10.98
CA SER A 10 -11.41 4.38 12.20
C SER A 10 -10.23 3.41 12.14
N ASP A 11 -9.20 3.60 12.98
CA ASP A 11 -8.04 2.69 13.00
C ASP A 11 -8.47 1.24 13.31
N ASP A 12 -9.39 1.04 14.25
CA ASP A 12 -9.91 -0.28 14.62
C ASP A 12 -10.71 -0.92 13.46
N ASP A 13 -11.65 -0.17 12.87
CA ASP A 13 -12.43 -0.65 11.73
C ASP A 13 -11.53 -0.95 10.52
N LYS A 14 -10.47 -0.15 10.32
CA LYS A 14 -9.50 -0.34 9.27
C LYS A 14 -8.74 -1.64 9.48
N LEU A 15 -8.22 -1.87 10.68
CA LEU A 15 -7.48 -3.09 11.00
C LEU A 15 -8.37 -4.33 10.81
N GLU A 16 -9.61 -4.29 11.27
CA GLU A 16 -10.57 -5.38 11.06
C GLU A 16 -10.92 -5.59 9.58
N ALA A 17 -11.03 -4.51 8.80
CA ALA A 17 -11.20 -4.61 7.35
C ALA A 17 -9.98 -5.27 6.68
N LEU A 18 -8.75 -4.88 7.04
CA LEU A 18 -7.53 -5.48 6.50
C LEU A 18 -7.46 -6.98 6.83
N LYS A 19 -7.73 -7.37 8.08
CA LYS A 19 -7.76 -8.77 8.53
C LYS A 19 -8.80 -9.60 7.77
N ARG A 20 -9.97 -9.03 7.49
CA ARG A 20 -11.07 -9.72 6.81
C ARG A 20 -10.83 -9.87 5.30
N LEU A 21 -10.23 -8.86 4.67
CA LEU A 21 -10.05 -8.81 3.22
C LEU A 21 -8.75 -9.50 2.76
N ASP A 22 -7.70 -9.54 3.58
CA ASP A 22 -6.44 -10.24 3.27
C ASP A 22 -6.46 -11.64 3.90
N GLN A 23 -7.09 -12.57 3.19
CA GLN A 23 -7.21 -13.96 3.66
C GLN A 23 -5.90 -14.74 3.54
N PHE A 24 -4.92 -14.23 2.78
CA PHE A 24 -3.67 -14.93 2.52
C PHE A 24 -2.60 -14.60 3.57
N ARG A 25 -2.59 -13.35 4.05
CA ARG A 25 -1.57 -12.84 4.96
C ARG A 25 -2.22 -11.93 5.99
N LYS A 26 -2.46 -12.47 7.19
CA LYS A 26 -3.08 -11.72 8.29
C LYS A 26 -2.30 -10.44 8.63
N TRP A 27 -3.04 -9.41 8.99
CA TRP A 27 -2.57 -8.15 9.56
C TRP A 27 -2.74 -8.18 11.08
N SER A 28 -1.67 -7.95 11.83
CA SER A 28 -1.74 -7.83 13.31
C SER A 28 -1.81 -6.39 13.78
N SER A 29 -1.27 -5.43 13.02
CA SER A 29 -1.38 -3.99 13.28
C SER A 29 -1.32 -3.17 11.99
N LEU A 30 -1.65 -1.87 12.07
CA LEU A 30 -1.65 -0.98 10.90
C LEU A 30 -0.22 -0.54 10.48
N GLU A 31 0.76 -0.72 11.36
CA GLU A 31 2.18 -0.42 11.14
C GLU A 31 2.88 -1.53 10.36
N GLU A 32 2.26 -2.69 10.20
CA GLU A 32 2.84 -3.75 9.40
C GLU A 32 3.13 -3.26 7.99
N LYS A 33 4.32 -3.62 7.50
CA LYS A 33 4.79 -3.25 6.17
C LYS A 33 4.51 -4.37 5.19
N ARG A 34 4.12 -4.01 3.99
CA ARG A 34 4.09 -4.89 2.82
C ARG A 34 4.88 -4.27 1.68
N TYR A 35 5.55 -5.11 0.91
CA TYR A 35 6.19 -4.71 -0.33
C TYR A 35 5.24 -5.03 -1.49
N CYS A 36 4.86 -4.00 -2.24
CA CYS A 36 4.09 -4.17 -3.45
C CYS A 36 5.00 -4.62 -4.59
N LEU A 37 4.73 -5.80 -5.16
CA LEU A 37 5.50 -6.34 -6.28
C LEU A 37 5.26 -5.60 -7.60
N VAL A 38 4.19 -4.80 -7.71
CA VAL A 38 3.82 -4.08 -8.94
C VAL A 38 4.52 -2.73 -9.03
N CYS A 39 4.43 -1.89 -7.98
CA CYS A 39 5.03 -0.56 -7.96
C CYS A 39 6.32 -0.48 -7.14
N SER A 40 6.84 -1.62 -6.67
CA SER A 40 8.09 -1.72 -5.91
C SER A 40 8.17 -0.77 -4.72
N SER A 41 7.06 -0.54 -4.02
CA SER A 41 6.95 0.39 -2.89
C SER A 41 6.64 -0.33 -1.58
N ILE A 42 7.15 0.18 -0.46
CA ILE A 42 6.71 -0.23 0.88
C ILE A 42 5.43 0.51 1.20
N ILE A 43 4.42 -0.23 1.61
CA ILE A 43 3.11 0.28 2.03
C ILE A 43 2.83 -0.22 3.45
N THR A 44 2.11 0.57 4.23
CA THR A 44 1.63 0.16 5.55
C THR A 44 0.13 -0.10 5.54
N GLY A 45 -0.36 -0.78 6.57
CA GLY A 45 -1.80 -0.92 6.80
C GLY A 45 -2.50 0.43 6.90
N ARG A 46 -1.82 1.46 7.45
CA ARG A 46 -2.33 2.84 7.51
C ARG A 46 -2.50 3.47 6.14
N ASP A 47 -1.64 3.17 5.18
CA ASP A 47 -1.67 3.80 3.86
C ASP A 47 -2.64 3.10 2.90
N ILE A 48 -2.80 1.78 3.03
CA ILE A 48 -3.69 0.99 2.16
C ILE A 48 -5.08 1.63 2.08
N GLN A 49 -5.56 1.78 0.85
CA GLN A 49 -6.88 2.33 0.61
C GLN A 49 -7.90 1.20 0.58
N VAL A 50 -8.98 1.38 1.33
CA VAL A 50 -10.15 0.51 1.28
C VAL A 50 -11.21 1.21 0.45
N ILE A 51 -11.66 0.55 -0.61
CA ILE A 51 -12.68 1.07 -1.53
C ILE A 51 -13.86 0.09 -1.59
N GLY A 52 -15.01 0.54 -2.10
CA GLY A 52 -16.19 -0.33 -2.29
C GLY A 52 -17.37 0.04 -1.39
N GLY A 53 -18.26 -0.92 -1.14
CA GLY A 53 -19.34 -0.79 -0.16
C GLY A 53 -20.59 -0.08 -0.68
N THR A 54 -21.60 0.10 0.19
CA THR A 54 -22.88 0.69 -0.22
C THR A 54 -22.74 2.16 -0.60
N ARG A 55 -22.89 2.39 -1.92
CA ARG A 55 -22.69 3.60 -2.73
C ARG A 55 -21.25 4.04 -3.03
N GLY A 56 -20.32 3.06 -2.94
CA GLY A 56 -19.16 2.88 -3.82
C GLY A 56 -19.21 1.48 -4.44
N MET A 57 -20.32 1.16 -5.11
CA MET A 57 -20.97 -0.17 -5.15
C MET A 57 -20.09 -1.34 -5.64
N GLY A 58 -19.89 -2.30 -4.73
CA GLY A 58 -19.16 -3.56 -4.91
C GLY A 58 -18.71 -4.09 -3.54
N PRO A 59 -18.19 -5.32 -3.43
CA PRO A 59 -17.55 -5.78 -2.20
C PRO A 59 -16.40 -4.84 -1.83
N LEU A 60 -16.10 -4.73 -0.53
CA LEU A 60 -14.91 -3.99 -0.09
C LEU A 60 -13.66 -4.62 -0.71
N ARG A 61 -12.73 -3.76 -1.13
CA ARG A 61 -11.45 -4.16 -1.71
C ARG A 61 -10.35 -3.31 -1.10
N MET A 62 -9.15 -3.89 -1.06
CA MET A 62 -7.93 -3.17 -0.72
C MET A 62 -7.17 -2.87 -2.00
N ILE A 63 -6.67 -1.65 -2.14
CA ILE A 63 -5.83 -1.24 -3.26
C ILE A 63 -4.57 -0.55 -2.74
N CYS A 64 -3.54 -0.56 -3.57
CA CYS A 64 -2.27 0.09 -3.28
C CYS A 64 -2.48 1.61 -3.15
N PRO A 65 -1.82 2.27 -2.17
CA PRO A 65 -1.87 3.72 -2.05
C PRO A 65 -1.10 4.47 -3.14
N SER A 66 -0.16 3.81 -3.83
CA SER A 66 0.66 4.45 -4.87
C SER A 66 -0.20 4.86 -6.07
N ASP A 67 0.01 6.07 -6.56
CA ASP A 67 -0.72 6.59 -7.72
C ASP A 67 -0.53 5.69 -8.95
N GLY A 68 -1.61 5.44 -9.68
CA GLY A 68 -1.65 4.54 -10.84
C GLY A 68 -1.42 3.04 -10.55
N CYS A 69 -1.18 2.64 -9.29
CA CYS A 69 -0.96 1.23 -8.94
C CYS A 69 -2.28 0.52 -8.62
N HIS A 70 -2.61 -0.49 -9.42
CA HIS A 70 -3.84 -1.27 -9.27
C HIS A 70 -3.61 -2.60 -8.54
N SER A 71 -2.49 -2.74 -7.84
CA SER A 71 -2.16 -3.99 -7.14
C SER A 71 -3.12 -4.26 -5.98
N ILE A 72 -3.31 -5.56 -5.74
CA ILE A 72 -4.24 -6.12 -4.76
C ILE A 72 -3.46 -6.95 -3.73
N PRO A 73 -4.09 -7.44 -2.64
CA PRO A 73 -3.38 -8.14 -1.56
C PRO A 73 -2.52 -9.33 -1.99
N MET A 74 -2.86 -10.00 -3.10
CA MET A 74 -2.05 -11.09 -3.63
C MET A 74 -0.68 -10.62 -4.13
N ASP A 75 -0.55 -9.37 -4.57
CA ASP A 75 0.68 -8.77 -5.07
C ASP A 75 1.58 -8.20 -3.95
N TRP A 76 1.15 -8.33 -2.70
CA TRP A 76 1.81 -7.70 -1.54
C TRP A 76 2.45 -8.74 -0.64
N VAL A 77 3.78 -8.75 -0.56
CA VAL A 77 4.53 -9.70 0.27
C VAL A 77 5.03 -9.03 1.55
N ARG A 78 5.36 -9.81 2.57
CA ARG A 78 6.11 -9.26 3.72
C ARG A 78 7.52 -8.97 3.23
N PRO A 79 8.03 -7.72 3.37
CA PRO A 79 9.40 -7.42 3.02
C PRO A 79 10.34 -8.14 3.97
N THR A 80 11.50 -8.54 3.48
CA THR A 80 12.63 -8.96 4.31
C THR A 80 13.38 -7.73 4.83
N ASP A 81 14.20 -7.92 5.86
CA ASP A 81 15.05 -6.85 6.41
C ASP A 81 15.98 -6.26 5.35
N GLU A 82 16.47 -7.09 4.41
CA GLU A 82 17.28 -6.66 3.27
C GLU A 82 16.52 -5.69 2.35
N VAL A 83 15.27 -6.00 2.01
CA VAL A 83 14.42 -5.12 1.18
C VAL A 83 14.17 -3.80 1.89
N LEU A 84 13.90 -3.83 3.21
CA LEU A 84 13.70 -2.62 4.00
C LEU A 84 14.96 -1.74 4.06
N ALA A 85 16.13 -2.35 4.25
CA ALA A 85 17.41 -1.64 4.28
C ALA A 85 17.75 -1.02 2.90
N ASN A 86 17.51 -1.74 1.81
CA ASN A 86 17.78 -1.23 0.48
C ASN A 86 16.91 -0.02 0.13
N MET A 87 15.63 -0.03 0.52
CA MET A 87 14.71 1.08 0.23
C MET A 87 15.01 2.33 1.06
N SER A 88 15.47 2.19 2.30
CA SER A 88 15.91 3.35 3.09
C SER A 88 17.17 4.01 2.51
N ILE A 89 18.08 3.22 1.93
CA ILE A 89 19.25 3.74 1.19
C ILE A 89 18.83 4.50 -0.07
N LEU A 90 17.83 4.01 -0.82
CA LEU A 90 17.34 4.69 -2.02
C LEU A 90 16.65 6.02 -1.71
N GLN A 91 15.89 6.10 -0.61
CA GLN A 91 15.21 7.34 -0.19
C GLN A 91 16.17 8.41 0.36
N SER A 92 17.38 8.02 0.77
CA SER A 92 18.39 8.92 1.33
C SER A 92 19.41 9.43 0.29
N LYS A 93 19.40 8.91 -0.95
CA LYS A 93 20.27 9.43 -2.01
C LYS A 93 19.74 10.81 -2.48
N PRO A 94 20.54 11.89 -2.38
CA PRO A 94 20.16 13.16 -2.98
C PRO A 94 20.11 12.99 -4.51
N SER A 95 19.02 13.46 -5.12
CA SER A 95 18.87 13.58 -6.56
C SER A 95 19.96 14.54 -7.06
N ASN A 96 21.07 13.99 -7.54
CA ASN A 96 22.17 14.76 -8.11
C ASN A 96 21.77 15.13 -9.54
N ASN A 97 21.01 16.21 -9.68
CA ASN A 97 20.77 16.83 -10.98
C ASN A 97 22.08 17.48 -11.43
N GLY A 98 22.89 16.73 -12.16
CA GLY A 98 24.08 17.24 -12.82
C GLY A 98 23.66 18.24 -13.90
N SER A 99 23.81 19.53 -13.59
CA SER A 99 23.94 20.58 -14.59
C SER A 99 25.26 20.37 -15.33
N GLU A 100 25.18 20.02 -16.60
CA GLU A 100 26.28 20.00 -17.56
C GLU A 100 26.66 21.45 -17.91
N PRO A 101 27.91 21.90 -17.72
CA PRO A 101 28.33 23.23 -18.15
C PRO A 101 28.87 23.17 -19.59
N THR A 102 28.38 24.07 -20.45
CA THR A 102 29.09 24.51 -21.66
C THR A 102 29.45 25.97 -21.52
#